data_AF-A0A351T9V1-F1
#
_entry.id   AF-A0A351T9V1-F1
#
_cell.length_a   1.000
_cell.length_b   1.000
_cell.length_c   1.000
_cell.angle_alpha   90.00
_cell.angle_beta   90.00
_cell.angle_gamma   90.00
#
_symmetry.space_group_name_H-M   'P 1'
#
loop_
_entity.id
_entity.type
_entity.pdbx_description
1 polymer ?
#
loop_
_entity_poly.entity_id
_entity_poly.type
_entity_poly.pdbx_seq_one_letter_code
_entity_poly.pdbx_strand_id
1 'polypeptide(L)' 'MINEINTNYAKHIITIEDPIEYVHEHKMSIVEQKEI' A
#
# COMPACT_ATOMS: atom_id res chain seq x y z
N MET A 1 -3.05 -9.57 0.29
CA MET A 1 -3.78 -8.80 1.31
C MET A 1 -3.80 -7.30 1.02
N ILE A 2 -2.66 -6.60 0.91
CA ILE A 2 -2.65 -5.14 0.61
C ILE A 2 -3.43 -4.81 -0.66
N ASN A 3 -3.19 -5.53 -1.76
CA ASN A 3 -3.93 -5.30 -3.02
C ASN A 3 -5.45 -5.53 -2.90
N GLU A 4 -5.87 -6.50 -2.08
CA GLU A 4 -7.30 -6.75 -1.83
C GLU A 4 -7.92 -5.57 -1.08
N ILE A 5 -7.23 -5.04 -0.07
CA ILE A 5 -7.70 -3.87 0.68
C ILE A 5 -7.74 -2.64 -0.23
N ASN A 6 -6.66 -2.41 -0.99
CA ASN A 6 -6.52 -1.30 -1.92
C ASN A 6 -7.55 -1.36 -3.07
N THR A 7 -8.06 -2.54 -3.41
CA THR A 7 -9.07 -2.69 -4.48
C THR A 7 -10.51 -2.59 -3.96
N ASN A 8 -10.78 -3.06 -2.74
CA ASN A 8 -12.16 -3.21 -2.25
C ASN A 8 -12.61 -2.13 -1.26
N TYR A 9 -11.68 -1.37 -0.69
CA TYR A 9 -12.00 -0.38 0.35
C TYR A 9 -11.30 0.96 0.10
N ALA A 10 -11.97 2.05 0.49
CA ALA A 10 -11.41 3.39 0.49
C ALA A 10 -10.75 3.68 1.84
N LYS A 11 -9.44 3.41 1.94
CA LYS A 11 -8.64 3.59 3.17
C LYS A 11 -7.32 4.30 2.86
N HIS A 12 -6.59 4.66 3.90
CA HIS A 12 -5.19 5.08 3.81
C HIS A 12 -4.30 3.95 4.35
N ILE A 13 -3.51 3.35 3.46
CA ILE A 13 -2.61 2.23 3.77
C ILE A 13 -1.19 2.80 3.85
N ILE A 14 -0.50 2.53 4.95
CA ILE A 14 0.91 2.91 5.14
C ILE A 14 1.70 1.63 5.41
N THR A 15 2.74 1.37 4.62
CA THR A 15 3.68 0.28 4.87
C THR A 15 5.07 0.84 5.21
N ILE A 16 5.79 0.10 6.05
CA ILE A 16 7.18 0.38 6.41
C ILE A 16 7.96 -0.91 6.17
N GLU A 17 8.93 -0.87 5.25
CA GLU A 17 9.62 -2.03 4.69
C GLU A 17 11.14 -1.77 4.64
N ASP A 18 11.97 -2.80 4.57
CA ASP A 18 13.44 -2.70 4.42
C ASP A 18 13.94 -3.96 3.65
N PRO A 19 14.15 -3.89 2.32
CA PRO A 19 13.77 -2.83 1.40
C PRO A 19 12.32 -2.96 0.90
N ILE A 20 11.83 -1.99 0.11
CA ILE A 20 10.54 -2.15 -0.57
C ILE A 20 10.64 -3.27 -1.62
N GLU A 21 9.81 -4.31 -1.46
CA GLU A 21 9.80 -5.46 -2.39
C GLU A 21 8.97 -5.20 -3.65
N TYR A 22 7.82 -4.53 -3.51
CA TYR A 22 6.87 -4.26 -4.60
C TYR A 22 6.18 -2.91 -4.42
N VAL A 23 6.10 -2.13 -5.49
CA VAL A 23 5.38 -0.85 -5.48
C VAL A 23 3.88 -1.08 -5.69
N HIS A 24 3.08 -0.58 -4.76
CA HIS A 24 1.63 -0.62 -4.80
C HIS A 24 1.05 0.74 -5.24
N GLU A 25 0.57 0.80 -6.47
CA GLU A 25 -0.11 2.00 -6.99
C GLU A 25 -1.42 2.27 -6.24
N HIS A 26 -1.80 3.55 -6.15
CA HIS A 26 -3.08 3.97 -5.59
C HIS A 26 -4.25 3.42 -6.44
N LYS A 27 -5.26 2.85 -5.78
CA LYS A 27 -6.52 2.40 -6.42
C LYS A 27 -7.72 3.00 -5.69
N MET A 28 -8.48 2.18 -4.96
CA MET A 28 -9.53 2.70 -4.07
C MET A 28 -8.94 3.27 -2.79
N SER A 29 -7.78 2.75 -2.36
CA SER A 29 -7.02 3.30 -1.23
C SER A 29 -5.85 4.18 -1.70
N ILE A 30 -5.48 5.12 -0.85
CA ILE A 30 -4.16 5.79 -0.91
C ILE A 30 -3.16 4.86 -0.23
N VAL A 31 -1.98 4.71 -0.83
CA VAL A 31 -0.94 3.76 -0.38
C VAL A 31 0.41 4.47 -0.30
N GLU A 32 0.93 4.66 0.89
CA GLU A 32 2.27 5.21 1.12
C GLU A 32 3.21 4.11 1.61
N GLN A 33 4.34 3.93 0.93
CA GLN A 33 5.36 2.95 1.30
C GLN A 33 6.62 3.69 1.71
N LYS A 34 7.15 3.38 2.90
CA LYS A 34 8.39 3.96 3.41
C LYS A 34 9.43 2.86 3.59
N GLU A 35 10.60 3.07 3.01
CA GLU A 35 11.77 2.25 3.31
C GLU A 35 12.46 2.77 4.59
N ILE A 36 12.87 1.87 5.48
CA ILE A 36 13.70 2.19 6.66
C ILE A 36 15.18 2.12 6.32
#